data_AF-K0F250-F1
#
_entry.id   AF-K0F250-F1
#
_cell.length_a   1.000
_cell.length_b   1.000
_cell.length_c   1.000
_cell.angle_alpha   90.00
_cell.angle_beta   90.00
_cell.angle_gamma   90.00
#
_symmetry.space_group_name_H-M   'P 1'
#
loop_
_entity.id
_entity.type
_entity.pdbx_description
1 polymer ?
#
loop_
_entity_poly.entity_id
_entity_poly.type
_entity_poly.pdbx_seq_one_letter_code
_entity_poly.pdbx_strand_id
1 'polypeptide(L)'
;MSRSDRLIGPMSLVWTLGVVVAAVAFMGGALQLGAAIVRWTDSQLAMALYLPVSVFAGIGAWMLVLSAAWRLRRNYLRRAGVEIAAVVVESEVRRKYRSGTLNWDLWRVQVEARLTHPDSGRDLRVRKQFLYPQFREAKARALAERLSVGSTAPLLVRKNYALFDVPKRPAWTDIW
;
A
#
# COMPACT_ATOMS: atom_id res chain seq x y z
N MET A 1 21.08 -24.24 -4.31
CA MET A 1 19.93 -23.35 -4.05
C MET A 1 20.48 -22.01 -3.57
N SER A 2 20.56 -20.97 -4.41
CA SER A 2 21.08 -19.67 -3.97
C SER A 2 20.13 -19.05 -2.94
N ARG A 3 20.70 -18.55 -1.84
CA ARG A 3 19.99 -17.82 -0.79
C ARG A 3 19.52 -16.51 -1.42
N SER A 4 18.26 -16.44 -1.84
CA SER A 4 17.70 -15.20 -2.38
C SER A 4 17.50 -14.22 -1.23
N ASP A 5 18.20 -13.09 -1.26
CA ASP A 5 18.02 -12.04 -0.27
C ASP A 5 16.60 -11.47 -0.39
N ARG A 6 15.79 -11.68 0.66
CA ARG A 6 14.50 -11.00 0.77
C ARG A 6 14.78 -9.52 1.02
N LEU A 7 14.32 -8.67 0.12
CA LEU A 7 14.44 -7.21 0.23
C LEU A 7 13.57 -6.59 1.36
N ILE A 8 13.20 -7.34 2.40
CA ILE A 8 12.56 -6.77 3.59
C ILE A 8 13.67 -6.12 4.42
N GLY A 9 14.20 -5.02 3.91
CA GLY A 9 15.26 -4.27 4.57
C GLY A 9 14.73 -3.50 5.78
N PRO A 10 15.61 -3.07 6.70
CA PRO A 10 15.28 -2.17 7.81
C PRO A 10 14.53 -0.90 7.38
N MET A 11 14.61 -0.54 6.09
CA MET A 11 13.82 0.52 5.46
C MET A 11 12.31 0.33 5.60
N SER A 12 11.79 -0.91 5.61
CA SER A 12 10.35 -1.15 5.76
C SER A 12 9.86 -0.80 7.17
N LEU A 13 10.69 -1.02 8.20
CA LEU A 13 10.41 -0.62 9.57
C LEU A 13 10.42 0.90 9.71
N VAL A 14 11.45 1.56 9.17
CA VAL A 14 11.53 3.04 9.15
C VAL A 14 10.33 3.64 8.45
N TRP A 15 9.91 3.07 7.31
CA TRP A 15 8.72 3.50 6.60
C TRP A 15 7.45 3.27 7.41
N THR A 16 7.28 2.09 7.99
CA THR A 16 6.08 1.76 8.79
C THR A 16 5.95 2.72 9.96
N LEU A 17 7.05 3.00 10.66
CA LEU A 17 7.10 3.99 11.74
C LEU A 17 6.78 5.39 11.22
N GLY A 18 7.40 5.80 10.11
CA GLY A 18 7.17 7.10 9.48
C GLY A 18 5.72 7.31 9.06
N VAL A 19 5.06 6.28 8.53
CA VAL A 19 3.62 6.33 8.18
C VAL A 19 2.75 6.48 9.42
N VAL A 20 3.08 5.79 10.52
CA VAL A 20 2.35 5.93 11.79
C VAL A 20 2.49 7.35 12.33
N VAL A 21 3.72 7.88 12.40
CA VAL A 21 3.97 9.26 12.85
C VAL A 21 3.24 10.28 11.97
N ALA A 22 3.33 10.13 10.64
CA ALA A 22 2.66 11.00 9.70
C ALA A 22 1.13 10.91 9.81
N ALA A 23 0.57 9.72 10.09
CA ALA A 23 -0.85 9.55 10.32
C ALA A 23 -1.30 10.28 11.59
N VAL A 24 -0.55 10.16 12.69
CA VAL A 24 -0.84 10.87 13.95
C VAL A 24 -0.78 12.39 13.74
N ALA A 25 0.28 12.89 13.10
CA ALA A 25 0.42 14.30 12.79
C ALA A 25 -0.71 14.81 11.87
N PHE A 26 -1.07 14.04 10.85
CA PHE A 26 -2.17 14.35 9.95
C PHE A 26 -3.52 14.42 10.68
N MET A 27 -3.81 13.44 11.54
CA MET A 27 -5.03 13.44 12.35
C MET A 27 -5.07 14.59 13.35
N GLY A 28 -3.93 14.92 13.98
CA GLY A 28 -3.81 16.11 14.83
C GLY A 28 -4.13 17.39 14.07
N GLY A 29 -3.58 17.55 12.87
CA GLY A 29 -3.90 18.68 11.99
C GLY A 29 -5.37 18.72 11.55
N ALA A 30 -5.95 17.57 11.21
CA ALA A 30 -7.37 17.48 10.83
C ALA A 30 -8.31 17.88 11.99
N LEU A 31 -7.97 17.49 13.22
CA LEU A 31 -8.71 17.89 14.42
C LEU A 31 -8.56 19.39 14.73
N GLN A 32 -7.36 19.95 14.59
CA GLN A 32 -7.13 21.38 14.77
C GLN A 32 -7.90 22.21 13.72
N LEU A 33 -7.90 21.77 12.46
CA LEU A 33 -8.68 22.41 11.40
C LEU A 33 -10.18 22.34 11.68
N GLY A 34 -10.67 21.17 12.11
CA GLY A 34 -12.06 21.00 12.53
C GLY A 34 -12.44 21.94 13.68
N ALA A 35 -11.61 22.02 14.72
CA ALA A 35 -11.82 22.92 15.85
C ALA A 35 -11.77 24.41 15.44
N ALA A 36 -10.93 24.79 14.47
CA ALA A 36 -10.90 26.15 13.95
C ALA A 36 -12.21 26.50 13.21
N ILE A 37 -12.73 25.59 12.36
CA ILE A 37 -13.99 25.78 11.63
C ILE A 37 -15.17 25.89 12.60
N VAL A 38 -15.22 25.04 13.62
CA VAL A 38 -16.29 25.05 14.62
C VAL A 38 -16.31 26.35 15.41
N ARG A 39 -15.14 26.80 15.88
CA ARG A 39 -15.00 28.09 16.58
C ARG A 39 -15.42 29.28 15.72
N TRP A 40 -15.31 29.16 14.40
CA TRP A 40 -15.77 30.22 13.49
C TRP A 40 -17.29 30.20 13.26
N THR A 41 -17.95 29.07 13.52
CA THR A 41 -19.39 28.90 13.26
C THR A 41 -20.25 29.21 14.49
N ASP A 42 -19.67 29.23 15.70
CA ASP A 42 -20.36 29.42 17.00
C ASP A 42 -21.59 28.51 17.23
N SER A 43 -21.67 27.38 16.51
CA SER A 43 -22.80 26.46 16.57
C SER A 43 -22.55 25.33 17.58
N GLN A 44 -23.48 25.17 18.53
CA GLN A 44 -23.44 24.07 19.51
C GLN A 44 -23.51 22.69 18.83
N LEU A 45 -24.28 22.56 17.75
CA LEU A 45 -24.36 21.32 16.97
C LEU A 45 -23.03 21.03 16.28
N ALA A 46 -22.37 22.05 15.72
CA ALA A 46 -21.04 21.90 15.14
C ALA A 46 -20.03 21.41 16.18
N MET A 47 -20.12 21.91 17.42
CA MET A 47 -19.27 21.48 18.53
C MET A 47 -19.56 20.06 19.03
N ALA A 48 -20.79 19.56 18.89
CA ALA A 48 -21.08 18.16 19.20
C ALA A 48 -20.57 17.21 18.11
N LEU A 49 -20.66 17.62 16.85
CA LEU A 49 -20.35 16.76 15.69
C LEU A 49 -18.90 16.87 15.19
N TYR A 50 -18.11 17.86 15.63
CA TYR A 50 -16.79 18.07 15.06
C TYR A 50 -15.87 16.86 15.21
N LEU A 51 -15.83 16.26 16.40
CA LEU A 51 -14.88 15.17 16.67
C LEU A 51 -15.17 13.96 15.77
N PRO A 52 -16.40 13.40 15.71
CA PRO A 52 -16.68 12.30 14.80
C PRO A 52 -16.47 12.71 13.33
N VAL A 53 -16.94 13.88 12.91
CA VAL A 53 -16.83 14.34 11.51
C VAL A 53 -15.36 14.52 11.10
N SER A 54 -14.55 15.19 11.91
CA SER A 54 -13.11 15.37 11.68
C SER A 54 -12.36 14.04 11.68
N VAL A 55 -12.74 13.09 12.53
CA VAL A 55 -12.13 11.75 12.51
C VAL A 55 -12.46 11.02 11.22
N PHE A 56 -13.72 10.98 10.79
CA PHE A 56 -14.11 10.33 9.54
C PHE A 56 -13.51 11.01 8.31
N ALA A 57 -13.54 12.35 8.27
CA ALA A 57 -12.92 13.14 7.22
C ALA A 57 -11.40 12.93 7.18
N GLY A 58 -10.75 12.88 8.36
CA GLY A 58 -9.33 12.60 8.51
C GLY A 58 -8.95 11.21 7.97
N ILE A 59 -9.71 10.17 8.33
CA ILE A 59 -9.50 8.81 7.80
C ILE A 59 -9.66 8.78 6.28
N GLY A 60 -10.71 9.42 5.77
CA GLY A 60 -10.96 9.52 4.32
C GLY A 60 -9.84 10.24 3.58
N ALA A 61 -9.43 11.41 4.08
CA ALA A 61 -8.36 12.20 3.50
C ALA A 61 -7.00 11.47 3.59
N TRP A 62 -6.73 10.75 4.68
CA TRP A 62 -5.53 9.93 4.81
C TRP A 62 -5.45 8.83 3.74
N MET A 63 -6.57 8.20 3.39
CA MET A 63 -6.61 7.24 2.28
C MET A 63 -6.25 7.87 0.93
N LEU A 64 -6.61 9.14 0.72
CA LEU A 64 -6.23 9.92 -0.46
C LEU A 64 -4.72 10.23 -0.43
N VAL A 65 -4.18 10.66 0.71
CA VAL A 65 -2.74 10.91 0.90
C VAL A 65 -1.93 9.65 0.56
N LEU A 66 -2.31 8.48 1.10
CA LEU A 66 -1.65 7.21 0.78
C LEU A 66 -1.76 6.84 -0.70
N SER A 67 -2.87 7.18 -1.35
CA SER A 67 -3.06 6.94 -2.78
C SER A 67 -2.19 7.87 -3.63
N ALA A 68 -2.07 9.14 -3.24
CA ALA A 68 -1.19 10.12 -3.86
C ALA A 68 0.28 9.74 -3.68
N ALA A 69 0.69 9.36 -2.46
CA ALA A 69 2.05 8.90 -2.15
C ALA A 69 2.42 7.66 -3.00
N TRP A 70 1.50 6.71 -3.14
CA TRP A 70 1.68 5.59 -4.05
C TRP A 70 1.87 6.06 -5.49
N ARG A 71 0.95 6.85 -6.04
CA ARG A 71 1.09 7.37 -7.43
C ARG A 71 2.40 8.11 -7.64
N LEU A 72 2.82 8.92 -6.68
CA LEU A 72 4.08 9.66 -6.74
C LEU A 72 5.28 8.70 -6.77
N ARG A 73 5.33 7.70 -5.89
CA ARG A 73 6.38 6.67 -5.89
C ARG A 73 6.41 5.91 -7.21
N ARG A 74 5.25 5.49 -7.72
CA ARG A 74 5.15 4.80 -9.01
C ARG A 74 5.72 5.66 -10.13
N ASN A 75 5.29 6.92 -10.21
CA ASN A 75 5.72 7.85 -11.25
C ASN A 75 7.21 8.20 -11.13
N TYR A 76 7.75 8.21 -9.92
CA TYR A 76 9.19 8.36 -9.69
C TYR A 76 9.97 7.13 -10.18
N LEU A 77 9.53 5.92 -9.84
CA LEU A 77 10.19 4.69 -10.27
C LEU A 77 10.03 4.43 -11.77
N ARG A 78 8.92 4.84 -12.38
CA ARG A 78 8.76 4.80 -13.85
C ARG A 78 9.72 5.74 -14.58
N ARG A 79 10.06 6.88 -13.96
CA ARG A 79 10.95 7.87 -14.56
C ARG A 79 12.43 7.56 -14.35
N ALA A 80 12.78 6.94 -13.23
CA ALA A 80 14.17 6.84 -12.80
C ALA A 80 14.60 5.41 -12.41
N GLY A 81 13.73 4.42 -12.55
CA GLY A 81 14.02 3.00 -12.42
C GLY A 81 14.07 2.31 -13.77
N VAL A 82 14.45 1.03 -13.74
CA VAL A 82 14.49 0.14 -14.90
C VAL A 82 13.29 -0.80 -14.83
N GLU A 83 12.58 -0.94 -15.95
CA GLU A 83 11.50 -1.93 -16.07
C GLU A 83 12.10 -3.30 -16.38
N ILE A 84 11.74 -4.31 -15.58
CA ILE A 84 12.24 -5.68 -15.69
C ILE A 84 11.04 -6.62 -15.66
N ALA A 85 11.01 -7.56 -16.60
CA ALA A 85 10.07 -8.67 -16.57
C ALA A 85 10.53 -9.70 -15.52
N ALA A 86 9.82 -9.77 -14.40
CA ALA A 86 10.10 -10.73 -13.34
C ALA A 86 9.18 -11.94 -13.46
N VAL A 87 9.69 -13.11 -13.11
CA VAL A 87 8.90 -14.35 -13.14
C VAL A 87 8.23 -14.55 -11.79
N VAL A 88 6.91 -14.69 -11.77
CA VAL A 88 6.16 -14.99 -10.55
C VAL A 88 6.47 -16.41 -10.09
N VAL A 89 6.96 -16.55 -8.87
CA VAL A 89 7.29 -17.85 -8.25
C VAL A 89 6.24 -18.30 -7.23
N GLU A 90 5.50 -17.36 -6.65
CA GLU A 90 4.42 -17.64 -5.72
C GLU A 90 3.28 -16.66 -5.98
N SER A 91 2.04 -17.18 -6.03
CA SER A 91 0.84 -16.37 -6.13
C SER A 91 -0.28 -17.02 -5.35
N GLU A 92 -0.85 -16.29 -4.41
CA GLU A 92 -1.85 -16.81 -3.50
C GLU A 92 -2.99 -15.81 -3.31
N VAL A 93 -4.23 -16.29 -3.37
CA VAL A 93 -5.42 -15.53 -3.01
C VAL A 93 -6.06 -16.14 -1.80
N ARG A 94 -6.21 -15.37 -0.72
CA ARG A 94 -6.94 -15.79 0.46
C ARG A 94 -7.95 -14.73 0.87
N ARG A 95 -9.13 -15.16 1.30
CA ARG A 95 -10.04 -14.31 2.06
C ARG A 95 -9.51 -14.21 3.49
N LYS A 96 -9.22 -13.00 3.92
CA LYS A 96 -8.88 -12.67 5.30
C LYS A 96 -10.15 -12.22 6.01
N TYR A 97 -10.67 -13.10 6.85
CA TYR A 97 -11.74 -12.76 7.77
C TYR A 97 -11.19 -11.84 8.86
N ARG A 98 -11.84 -10.70 9.09
CA ARG A 98 -11.49 -9.83 10.21
C ARG A 98 -12.55 -10.03 11.29
N SER A 99 -12.17 -10.59 12.43
CA SER A 99 -13.04 -10.67 13.60
C SER A 99 -13.10 -9.29 14.27
N GLY A 100 -14.27 -8.64 14.26
CA GLY A 100 -14.52 -7.38 14.96
C GLY A 100 -15.91 -6.82 14.64
N THR A 101 -16.36 -5.79 15.37
CA THR A 101 -17.68 -5.16 15.17
C THR A 101 -17.91 -4.66 13.74
N LEU A 102 -16.83 -4.30 13.04
CA LEU A 102 -16.82 -3.96 11.62
C LEU A 102 -16.17 -5.11 10.84
N ASN A 103 -16.95 -6.16 10.57
CA ASN A 103 -16.60 -7.34 9.76
C ASN A 103 -16.40 -6.94 8.28
N TRP A 104 -15.34 -6.20 7.98
CA TRP A 104 -14.91 -5.98 6.60
C TRP A 104 -13.93 -7.07 6.22
N ASP A 105 -14.45 -8.14 5.61
CA ASP A 105 -13.61 -9.15 5.01
C ASP A 105 -12.77 -8.54 3.89
N LEU A 106 -11.52 -8.99 3.78
CA LEU A 106 -10.59 -8.53 2.77
C LEU A 106 -10.09 -9.71 1.95
N TRP A 107 -10.06 -9.56 0.63
CA TRP A 107 -9.32 -10.46 -0.23
C TRP A 107 -7.86 -10.02 -0.26
N ARG A 108 -6.96 -10.93 0.12
CA ARG A 108 -5.52 -10.75 0.05
C ARG A 108 -4.99 -11.51 -1.15
N VAL A 109 -4.31 -10.80 -2.04
CA VAL A 109 -3.50 -11.38 -3.11
C VAL A 109 -2.04 -11.18 -2.73
N GLN A 110 -1.31 -12.26 -2.53
CA GLN A 110 0.11 -12.25 -2.24
C GLN A 110 0.85 -12.75 -3.46
N VAL A 111 1.88 -12.02 -3.87
CA VAL A 111 2.70 -12.38 -5.04
C VAL A 111 4.17 -12.26 -4.67
N GLU A 112 4.94 -13.28 -5.00
CA GLU A 112 6.41 -13.26 -4.96
C GLU A 112 6.94 -13.48 -6.37
N ALA A 113 7.81 -12.57 -6.84
CA ALA A 113 8.44 -12.66 -8.15
C ALA A 113 9.96 -12.66 -8.02
N ARG A 114 10.62 -13.43 -8.87
CA ARG A 114 12.08 -13.49 -8.99
C ARG A 114 12.54 -12.65 -10.17
N LEU A 115 13.60 -11.88 -9.96
CA LEU A 115 14.23 -11.03 -10.97
C LEU A 115 15.75 -11.06 -10.81
N THR A 116 16.48 -10.75 -11.87
CA THR A 116 17.93 -10.50 -11.80
C THR A 116 18.15 -8.99 -11.74
N HIS A 117 18.82 -8.52 -10.69
CA HIS A 117 18.98 -7.09 -10.43
C HIS A 117 19.83 -6.44 -11.53
N PRO A 118 19.41 -5.30 -12.10
CA PRO A 118 20.04 -4.73 -13.30
C PRO A 118 21.49 -4.32 -13.03
N ASP A 119 21.76 -3.70 -11.88
CA ASP A 119 23.11 -3.18 -11.58
C ASP A 119 24.08 -4.23 -11.02
N SER A 120 23.57 -5.31 -10.42
CA SER A 120 24.41 -6.26 -9.66
C SER A 120 24.40 -7.67 -10.21
N GLY A 121 23.51 -7.99 -11.14
CA GLY A 121 23.33 -9.35 -11.67
C GLY A 121 22.83 -10.36 -10.63
N ARG A 122 22.49 -9.94 -9.41
CA ARG A 122 22.04 -10.84 -8.35
C ARG A 122 20.59 -11.21 -8.52
N ASP A 123 20.27 -12.48 -8.29
CA ASP A 123 18.88 -12.93 -8.25
C ASP A 123 18.21 -12.50 -6.94
N LEU A 124 17.14 -11.74 -7.07
CA LEU A 124 16.35 -11.20 -5.98
C LEU A 124 14.93 -11.73 -6.03
N ARG A 125 14.29 -11.77 -4.86
CA ARG A 125 12.87 -12.08 -4.73
C ARG A 125 12.13 -10.91 -4.11
N VAL A 126 11.03 -10.54 -4.74
CA VAL A 126 10.19 -9.41 -4.35
C VAL A 126 8.81 -9.95 -4.02
N ARG A 127 8.43 -9.83 -2.75
CA ARG A 127 7.11 -10.20 -2.26
C ARG A 127 6.29 -8.96 -1.95
N LYS A 128 5.04 -8.92 -2.42
CA LYS A 128 4.09 -7.84 -2.13
C LYS A 128 2.69 -8.41 -1.88
N GLN A 129 1.92 -7.72 -1.03
CA GLN A 129 0.51 -8.04 -0.78
C GLN A 129 -0.40 -6.95 -1.32
N PHE A 130 -1.50 -7.35 -1.94
CA PHE A 130 -2.58 -6.47 -2.39
C PHE A 130 -3.86 -6.82 -1.65
N LEU A 131 -4.51 -5.80 -1.09
CA LEU A 131 -5.76 -5.96 -0.34
C LEU A 131 -6.93 -5.38 -1.12
N TYR A 132 -7.98 -6.17 -1.25
CA TYR A 132 -9.24 -5.82 -1.88
C TYR A 132 -10.38 -5.92 -0.87
N PRO A 133 -11.32 -4.97 -0.88
CA PRO A 133 -12.58 -5.13 -0.14
C PRO A 133 -13.32 -6.40 -0.58
N GLN A 134 -14.13 -6.98 0.31
CA GLN A 134 -14.94 -8.18 0.06
C GLN A 134 -15.69 -8.14 -1.28
N PHE A 135 -16.34 -7.02 -1.60
CA PHE A 135 -17.12 -6.82 -2.84
C PHE A 135 -16.27 -6.69 -4.12
N ARG A 136 -14.93 -6.76 -4.02
CA ARG A 136 -14.00 -6.73 -5.17
C ARG A 136 -13.28 -8.06 -5.37
N GLU A 137 -13.90 -9.16 -4.97
CA GLU A 137 -13.40 -10.52 -5.18
C GLU A 137 -12.96 -10.78 -6.62
N ALA A 138 -13.81 -10.49 -7.60
CA ALA A 138 -13.50 -10.70 -9.02
C ALA A 138 -12.21 -9.97 -9.45
N LYS A 139 -11.97 -8.75 -8.93
CA LYS A 139 -10.73 -8.01 -9.21
C LYS A 139 -9.51 -8.57 -8.48
N ALA A 140 -9.70 -9.20 -7.31
CA ALA A 140 -8.63 -9.88 -6.61
C ALA A 140 -8.23 -11.17 -7.35
N ARG A 141 -9.21 -11.98 -7.75
CA ARG A 141 -8.99 -13.19 -8.55
C ARG A 141 -8.35 -12.86 -9.90
N ALA A 142 -8.87 -11.87 -10.63
CA ALA A 142 -8.28 -11.43 -11.91
C ALA A 142 -6.83 -10.95 -11.76
N LEU A 143 -6.49 -10.28 -10.65
CA LEU A 143 -5.09 -9.89 -10.39
C LEU A 143 -4.21 -11.12 -10.17
N ALA A 144 -4.70 -12.11 -9.42
CA ALA A 144 -3.94 -13.31 -9.13
C ALA A 144 -3.80 -14.25 -10.33
N GLU A 145 -4.80 -14.33 -11.19
CA GLU A 145 -4.74 -15.05 -12.47
C GLU A 145 -3.70 -14.39 -13.39
N ARG A 146 -3.72 -13.05 -13.49
CA ARG A 146 -2.72 -12.29 -14.24
C ARG A 146 -1.31 -12.49 -13.66
N LEU A 147 -1.20 -12.54 -12.34
CA LEU A 147 0.05 -12.76 -11.61
C LEU A 147 0.14 -14.21 -11.13
N SER A 148 -0.18 -15.18 -11.99
CA SER A 148 -0.10 -16.61 -11.67
C SER A 148 1.34 -17.10 -11.68
N VAL A 149 1.61 -18.21 -11.00
CA VAL A 149 2.96 -18.80 -10.97
C VAL A 149 3.42 -19.13 -12.38
N GLY A 150 4.65 -18.72 -12.71
CA GLY A 150 5.24 -18.86 -14.04
C GLY A 150 4.95 -17.69 -14.98
N SER A 151 3.99 -16.81 -14.67
CA SER A 151 3.73 -15.63 -15.49
C SER A 151 4.82 -14.55 -15.31
N THR A 152 4.93 -13.67 -16.31
CA THR A 152 5.80 -12.50 -16.22
C THR A 152 5.03 -11.32 -15.65
N ALA A 153 5.64 -10.64 -14.68
CA ALA A 153 5.11 -9.45 -14.05
C ALA A 153 6.08 -8.27 -14.24
N PRO A 154 5.59 -7.10 -14.69
CA PRO A 154 6.45 -5.93 -14.82
C PRO A 154 6.84 -5.42 -13.43
N LEU A 155 8.14 -5.35 -13.17
CA LEU A 155 8.72 -4.73 -11.98
C LEU A 155 9.51 -3.49 -12.37
N LEU A 156 9.36 -2.42 -11.61
CA LEU A 156 10.23 -1.26 -11.64
C LEU A 156 11.28 -1.40 -10.55
N VAL A 157 12.56 -1.46 -10.95
CA VAL A 157 13.69 -1.67 -10.06
C VAL A 157 14.58 -0.44 -10.06
N ARG A 158 14.99 0.00 -8.87
CA ARG A 158 15.98 1.07 -8.70
C ARG A 158 16.74 0.87 -7.40
N LYS A 159 18.07 0.73 -7.47
CA LYS A 159 18.89 0.41 -6.29
C LYS A 159 18.23 -0.76 -5.54
N ASN A 160 18.09 -0.67 -4.22
CA ASN A 160 17.49 -1.72 -3.40
C ASN A 160 15.95 -1.73 -3.38
N TYR A 161 15.28 -1.03 -4.31
CA TYR A 161 13.82 -0.95 -4.37
C TYR A 161 13.29 -1.66 -5.60
N ALA A 162 12.24 -2.46 -5.41
CA ALA A 162 11.49 -3.07 -6.48
C ALA A 162 9.99 -2.92 -6.22
N LEU A 163 9.24 -2.76 -7.30
CA LEU A 163 7.81 -2.48 -7.26
C LEU A 163 7.11 -3.13 -8.45
N PHE A 164 6.00 -3.83 -8.21
CA PHE A 164 5.13 -4.26 -9.30
C PHE A 164 4.49 -3.06 -9.99
N ASP A 165 4.64 -2.95 -11.31
CA ASP A 165 4.02 -1.89 -12.10
C ASP A 165 2.54 -2.17 -12.40
N VAL A 166 1.80 -2.52 -11.35
CA VAL A 166 0.35 -2.71 -11.41
C VAL A 166 -0.38 -1.47 -10.91
N PRO A 167 -1.54 -1.10 -11.50
CA PRO A 167 -2.29 0.09 -11.04
C PRO A 167 -2.77 0.00 -9.59
N LYS A 168 -2.97 -1.22 -9.07
CA LYS A 168 -3.45 -1.47 -7.72
C LYS A 168 -2.37 -1.15 -6.69
N ARG A 169 -2.71 -0.30 -5.71
CA ARG A 169 -1.85 -0.06 -4.54
C ARG A 169 -1.68 -1.35 -3.73
N PRO A 170 -0.45 -1.71 -3.33
CA PRO A 170 -0.25 -2.78 -2.35
C PRO A 170 -0.80 -2.37 -0.97
N ALA A 171 -0.70 -3.26 0.02
CA ALA A 171 -0.95 -2.91 1.40
C ALA A 171 -0.11 -1.69 1.80
N TRP A 172 -0.61 -0.86 2.71
CA TRP A 172 0.03 0.41 3.06
C TRP A 172 1.45 0.22 3.64
N THR A 173 1.68 -0.90 4.33
CA THR A 173 2.99 -1.34 4.83
C THR A 173 3.99 -1.66 3.70
N ASP A 174 3.46 -2.05 2.54
CA ASP A 174 4.23 -2.56 1.41
C ASP A 174 4.41 -1.51 0.30
N ILE A 175 4.00 -0.26 0.55
CA ILE A 175 4.16 0.83 -0.42
C ILE A 175 5.63 1.04 -0.78
N TRP A 176 6.60 0.64 0.05
CA TRP A 176 8.04 0.68 -0.25
C TRP A 176 8.61 -0.72 -0.40
#